data_AF-A0A4Z2DVD4-F1
#
_entry.id   AF-A0A4Z2DVD4-F1
#
_cell.length_a   1.000
_cell.length_b   1.000
_cell.length_c   1.000
_cell.angle_alpha   90.00
_cell.angle_beta   90.00
_cell.angle_gamma   90.00
#
_symmetry.space_group_name_H-M   'P 1'
#
loop_
_entity.id
_entity.type
_entity.pdbx_description
1 polymer ?
#
loop_
_entity_poly.entity_id
_entity_poly.type
_entity_poly.pdbx_seq_one_letter_code
_entity_poly.pdbx_strand_id
1 'polypeptide(L)'
;MEITRSKYEVINAALYHVVSFCVLISASFLLILFQTIFSYFVASESDLAWPSVLIPFGYIAAFLVVLTAGATLTAGLVNSDVWDTAAIVSCIFPLIVTIASACTTIQQYVDGSLHKLSMLIMGIVNTVIAFLCLIHSILLCAEFHLCIKVKEHDPLPVIEVPIPKITLNEGNVSLDEANCVDDSDQLARS
;
A
#
# COMPACT_ATOMS: atom_id res chain seq x y z
N MET A 1 1.36 23.59 21.21
CA MET A 1 2.36 22.49 21.14
C MET A 1 1.75 21.23 20.51
N GLU A 2 0.46 20.94 20.75
CA GLU A 2 -0.27 19.83 20.10
C GLU A 2 -0.45 19.99 18.58
N ILE A 3 -0.77 21.19 18.08
CA ILE A 3 -0.96 21.44 16.64
C ILE A 3 0.33 21.15 15.83
N THR A 4 1.50 21.45 16.40
CA THR A 4 2.79 21.17 15.77
C THR A 4 3.13 19.68 15.78
N ARG A 5 2.68 18.94 16.81
CA ARG A 5 2.85 17.49 16.93
C ARG A 5 1.97 16.73 15.94
N SER A 6 0.70 17.12 15.81
CA SER A 6 -0.24 16.55 14.84
C SER A 6 0.25 16.71 13.40
N LYS A 7 0.75 17.90 13.01
CA LYS A 7 1.33 18.12 11.68
C LYS A 7 2.56 17.24 11.40
N TYR A 8 3.40 17.00 12.41
CA TYR A 8 4.59 16.15 12.27
C TYR A 8 4.20 14.67 12.08
N GLU A 9 3.20 14.18 12.81
CA GLU A 9 2.69 12.81 12.70
C GLU A 9 2.10 12.54 11.30
N VAL A 10 1.34 13.48 10.74
CA VAL A 10 0.78 13.38 9.38
C VAL A 10 1.86 13.36 8.30
N ILE A 11 2.90 14.20 8.41
CA ILE A 11 4.02 14.23 7.46
C ILE A 11 4.80 12.92 7.52
N ASN A 12 4.99 12.35 8.71
CA ASN A 12 5.72 11.11 8.90
C ASN A 12 4.96 9.90 8.32
N ALA A 13 3.63 9.86 8.47
CA ALA A 13 2.74 8.87 7.84
C ALA A 13 2.80 8.96 6.29
N ALA A 14 2.62 10.15 5.74
CA ALA A 14 2.72 10.36 4.29
C ALA A 14 4.10 9.95 3.72
N LEU A 15 5.18 10.28 4.43
CA LEU A 15 6.54 9.88 4.06
C LEU A 15 6.67 8.35 4.07
N TYR A 16 6.10 7.67 5.05
CA TYR A 16 6.12 6.21 5.13
C TYR A 16 5.44 5.56 3.92
N HIS A 17 4.23 5.99 3.52
CA HIS A 17 3.55 5.43 2.35
C HIS A 17 4.36 5.63 1.06
N VAL A 18 4.97 6.79 0.87
CA VAL A 18 5.81 7.08 -0.31
C VAL A 18 7.08 6.25 -0.32
N VAL A 19 7.80 6.19 0.80
CA VAL A 19 9.04 5.40 0.91
C VAL A 19 8.74 3.91 0.73
N SER A 20 7.66 3.41 1.35
CA SER A 20 7.26 2.02 1.20
C SER A 20 6.89 1.69 -0.25
N PHE A 21 6.11 2.55 -0.92
CA PHE A 21 5.83 2.41 -2.34
C PHE A 21 7.12 2.26 -3.17
N CYS A 22 8.09 3.15 -2.96
CA CYS A 22 9.38 3.11 -3.67
C CYS A 22 10.14 1.80 -3.40
N VAL A 23 10.18 1.33 -2.16
CA VAL A 23 10.85 0.08 -1.77
C VAL A 23 10.17 -1.12 -2.44
N LEU A 24 8.84 -1.22 -2.37
CA LEU A 24 8.09 -2.34 -2.93
C LEU A 24 8.17 -2.37 -4.46
N ILE A 25 8.06 -1.23 -5.14
CA ILE A 25 8.25 -1.15 -6.60
C ILE A 25 9.67 -1.53 -6.99
N SER A 26 10.68 -1.08 -6.25
CA SER A 26 12.08 -1.45 -6.52
C SER A 26 12.29 -2.96 -6.35
N ALA A 27 11.73 -3.56 -5.30
CA ALA A 27 11.79 -5.00 -5.06
C ALA A 27 11.10 -5.81 -6.18
N SER A 28 9.93 -5.36 -6.62
CA SER A 28 9.22 -5.97 -7.75
C SER A 28 10.03 -5.86 -9.06
N PHE A 29 10.61 -4.69 -9.33
CA PHE A 29 11.45 -4.49 -10.51
C PHE A 29 12.68 -5.41 -10.50
N LEU A 30 13.32 -5.59 -9.34
CA LEU A 30 14.44 -6.52 -9.19
C LEU A 30 14.01 -7.98 -9.48
N LEU A 31 12.85 -8.42 -9.00
CA LEU A 31 12.33 -9.76 -9.33
C LEU A 31 12.13 -9.92 -10.83
N ILE A 32 11.48 -8.95 -11.49
CA ILE A 32 11.25 -8.97 -12.94
C ILE A 32 12.59 -9.01 -13.68
N LEU A 33 13.56 -8.19 -13.25
CA LEU A 33 14.87 -8.12 -13.86
C LEU A 33 15.62 -9.45 -13.76
N PHE A 34 15.72 -10.04 -12.56
CA PHE A 34 16.38 -11.33 -12.37
C PHE A 34 15.67 -12.45 -13.14
N GLN A 35 14.34 -12.49 -13.09
CA GLN A 35 13.55 -13.47 -13.83
C GLN A 35 13.79 -13.34 -15.33
N THR A 36 13.82 -12.12 -15.86
CA THR A 36 14.06 -11.86 -17.29
C THR A 36 15.48 -12.27 -17.69
N ILE A 37 16.49 -11.90 -16.89
CA ILE A 37 17.89 -12.24 -17.14
C ILE A 37 18.07 -13.76 -17.19
N PHE A 38 17.64 -14.47 -16.14
CA PHE A 38 17.83 -15.91 -16.06
C PHE A 38 17.00 -16.69 -17.10
N SER A 39 15.83 -16.17 -17.50
CA SER A 39 14.96 -16.87 -18.46
C SER A 39 15.35 -16.64 -19.93
N TYR A 40 15.85 -15.45 -20.28
CA TYR A 40 15.98 -15.03 -21.69
C TYR A 40 17.39 -14.60 -22.11
N PHE A 41 18.21 -14.10 -21.17
CA PHE A 41 19.55 -13.59 -21.48
C PHE A 41 20.67 -14.57 -21.15
N VAL A 42 20.35 -15.68 -20.47
CA VAL A 42 21.30 -16.74 -20.12
C VAL A 42 21.05 -17.95 -21.01
N ALA A 43 22.12 -18.52 -21.57
CA ALA A 43 22.04 -19.76 -22.35
C ALA A 43 21.53 -20.93 -21.50
N SER A 44 20.64 -21.76 -22.05
CA SER A 44 19.94 -22.85 -21.33
C SER A 44 20.85 -23.86 -20.64
N GLU A 45 22.07 -24.05 -21.16
CA GLU A 45 23.07 -24.96 -20.60
C GLU A 45 23.70 -24.42 -19.31
N SER A 46 23.71 -23.10 -19.13
CA SER A 46 24.30 -22.44 -17.98
C SER A 46 23.58 -22.80 -16.68
N ASP A 47 24.32 -22.83 -15.57
CA ASP A 47 23.76 -22.99 -14.24
C ASP A 47 22.93 -21.79 -13.77
N LEU A 48 23.04 -20.66 -14.47
CA LEU A 48 22.22 -19.48 -14.24
C LEU A 48 20.93 -19.47 -15.07
N ALA A 49 20.71 -20.45 -15.95
CA ALA A 49 19.50 -20.52 -16.74
C ALA A 49 18.30 -20.82 -15.84
N TRP A 50 17.19 -20.13 -16.07
CA TRP A 50 15.94 -20.39 -15.38
C TRP A 50 15.19 -21.54 -16.05
N PRO A 51 14.63 -22.49 -15.29
CA PRO A 51 13.81 -23.56 -15.85
C PRO A 51 12.53 -23.01 -16.47
N SER A 52 12.26 -23.35 -17.74
CA SER A 52 11.12 -22.78 -18.50
C SER A 52 9.75 -23.03 -17.86
N VAL A 53 9.58 -24.19 -17.21
CA VAL A 53 8.35 -24.57 -16.51
C VAL A 53 8.08 -23.67 -15.29
N LEU A 54 9.12 -23.05 -14.73
CA LEU A 54 9.04 -22.22 -13.53
C LEU A 54 8.99 -20.72 -13.83
N ILE A 55 8.98 -20.31 -15.10
CA ILE A 55 8.95 -18.88 -15.49
C ILE A 55 7.79 -18.12 -14.81
N PRO A 56 6.55 -18.65 -14.73
CA PRO A 56 5.44 -17.92 -14.10
C PRO A 56 5.66 -17.60 -12.62
N PHE A 57 6.43 -18.41 -11.88
CA PHE A 57 6.57 -18.27 -10.43
C PHE A 57 7.23 -16.94 -10.03
N GLY A 58 8.27 -16.51 -10.76
CA GLY A 58 8.93 -15.22 -10.49
C GLY A 58 8.04 -14.02 -10.79
N TYR A 59 7.28 -14.06 -11.89
CA TYR A 59 6.41 -12.95 -12.29
C TYR A 59 5.16 -12.80 -11.41
N ILE A 60 4.59 -13.90 -10.90
CA ILE A 60 3.45 -13.85 -9.99
C ILE A 60 3.83 -13.11 -8.70
N ALA A 61 4.97 -13.46 -8.10
CA ALA A 61 5.47 -12.79 -6.90
C ALA A 61 5.68 -11.28 -7.16
N ALA A 62 6.35 -10.94 -8.27
CA ALA A 62 6.60 -9.55 -8.63
C ALA A 62 5.30 -8.75 -8.82
N PHE A 63 4.32 -9.32 -9.53
CA PHE A 63 3.03 -8.68 -9.77
C PHE A 63 2.26 -8.42 -8.47
N LEU A 64 2.24 -9.39 -7.55
CA LEU A 64 1.60 -9.21 -6.25
C LEU A 64 2.24 -8.08 -5.45
N VAL A 65 3.57 -7.95 -5.49
CA VAL A 65 4.28 -6.84 -4.84
C VAL A 65 3.93 -5.48 -5.48
N VAL A 66 3.72 -5.42 -6.80
CA VAL A 66 3.22 -4.19 -7.47
C VAL A 66 1.84 -3.81 -6.95
N LEU A 67 0.92 -4.77 -6.81
CA LEU A 67 -0.42 -4.51 -6.28
C LEU A 67 -0.35 -3.97 -4.85
N THR A 68 0.48 -4.55 -4.00
CA THR A 68 0.70 -4.05 -2.63
C THR A 68 1.26 -2.64 -2.61
N ALA A 69 2.22 -2.33 -3.50
CA ALA A 69 2.76 -0.98 -3.63
C ALA A 69 1.66 0.02 -4.03
N GLY A 70 0.85 -0.32 -5.03
CA GLY A 70 -0.27 0.52 -5.47
C GLY A 70 -1.31 0.76 -4.38
N ALA A 71 -1.68 -0.30 -3.64
CA ALA A 71 -2.61 -0.19 -2.51
C ALA A 71 -2.03 0.72 -1.40
N THR A 72 -0.75 0.54 -1.06
CA THR A 72 -0.06 1.34 -0.04
C THR A 72 0.01 2.82 -0.43
N LEU A 73 0.30 3.13 -1.69
CA LEU A 73 0.32 4.50 -2.18
C LEU A 73 -1.08 5.12 -2.17
N THR A 74 -2.09 4.37 -2.62
CA THR A 74 -3.48 4.84 -2.64
C THR A 74 -3.99 5.12 -1.23
N ALA A 75 -3.62 4.28 -0.26
CA ALA A 75 -3.95 4.48 1.14
C ALA A 75 -3.40 5.81 1.67
N GLY A 76 -2.12 6.11 1.40
CA GLY A 76 -1.51 7.38 1.78
C GLY A 76 -2.06 8.61 1.05
N LEU A 77 -2.49 8.47 -0.21
CA LEU A 77 -3.06 9.57 -1.00
C LEU A 77 -4.50 9.91 -0.60
N VAL A 78 -5.31 8.89 -0.30
CA VAL A 78 -6.75 9.04 -0.01
C VAL A 78 -7.02 9.13 1.49
N ASN A 79 -6.03 8.83 2.34
CA ASN A 79 -6.12 8.81 3.80
C ASN A 79 -7.36 8.03 4.28
N SER A 80 -7.48 6.79 3.80
CA SER A 80 -8.69 5.97 3.94
C SER A 80 -8.41 4.63 4.61
N ASP A 81 -9.10 4.38 5.71
CA ASP A 81 -9.01 3.14 6.50
C ASP A 81 -9.30 1.88 5.66
N VAL A 82 -10.13 2.00 4.63
CA VAL A 82 -10.45 0.91 3.71
C VAL A 82 -9.24 0.56 2.85
N TRP A 83 -8.51 1.57 2.36
CA TRP A 83 -7.31 1.37 1.57
C TRP A 83 -6.11 0.93 2.44
N ASP A 84 -6.03 1.37 3.70
CA ASP A 84 -5.06 0.83 4.65
C ASP A 84 -5.30 -0.66 4.92
N THR A 85 -6.56 -1.03 5.14
CA THR A 85 -6.95 -2.45 5.31
C THR A 85 -6.65 -3.25 4.04
N ALA A 86 -6.96 -2.70 2.86
CA ALA A 86 -6.65 -3.32 1.58
C ALA A 86 -5.13 -3.47 1.39
N ALA A 87 -4.32 -2.49 1.79
CA ALA A 87 -2.87 -2.55 1.75
C ALA A 87 -2.34 -3.68 2.65
N ILE A 88 -2.82 -3.80 3.89
CA ILE A 88 -2.46 -4.89 4.82
C ILE A 88 -2.79 -6.25 4.20
N VAL A 89 -4.04 -6.45 3.76
CA VAL A 89 -4.48 -7.72 3.15
C VAL A 89 -3.69 -8.03 1.88
N SER A 90 -3.44 -7.01 1.05
CA SER A 90 -2.67 -7.17 -0.18
C SER A 90 -1.22 -7.58 0.08
N CYS A 91 -0.66 -7.33 1.27
CA CYS A 91 0.71 -7.69 1.63
C CYS A 91 0.85 -9.17 2.06
N ILE A 92 -0.25 -9.79 2.51
CA ILE A 92 -0.27 -11.20 2.94
C ILE A 92 -0.03 -12.14 1.76
N PHE A 93 -0.65 -11.85 0.60
CA PHE A 93 -0.51 -12.68 -0.60
C PHE A 93 0.93 -12.77 -1.13
N PRO A 94 1.65 -11.66 -1.40
CA PRO A 94 3.05 -11.72 -1.82
C PRO A 94 3.92 -12.34 -0.72
N LEU A 95 3.64 -12.13 0.56
CA LEU A 95 4.36 -12.80 1.65
C LEU A 95 4.27 -14.34 1.52
N ILE A 96 3.07 -14.90 1.38
CA ILE A 96 2.88 -16.34 1.24
C ILE A 96 3.55 -16.87 -0.04
N VAL A 97 3.35 -16.18 -1.16
CA VAL A 97 3.89 -16.62 -2.47
C VAL A 97 5.41 -16.57 -2.49
N THR A 98 6.03 -15.53 -1.92
CA THR A 98 7.49 -15.41 -1.86
C THR A 98 8.10 -16.44 -0.91
N ILE A 99 7.48 -16.73 0.24
CA ILE A 99 7.90 -17.84 1.13
C ILE A 99 7.82 -19.18 0.40
N ALA A 100 6.68 -19.47 -0.23
CA ALA A 100 6.48 -20.73 -0.96
C ALA A 100 7.50 -20.88 -2.10
N SER A 101 7.75 -19.80 -2.85
CA SER A 101 8.75 -19.77 -3.92
C SER A 101 10.16 -19.95 -3.38
N ALA A 102 10.51 -19.32 -2.25
CA ALA A 102 11.80 -19.48 -1.61
C ALA A 102 12.04 -20.92 -1.15
N CYS A 103 11.08 -21.50 -0.41
CA CYS A 103 11.15 -22.89 0.03
C CYS A 103 11.31 -23.84 -1.15
N THR A 104 10.48 -23.68 -2.18
CA THR A 104 10.48 -24.57 -3.36
C THR A 104 11.81 -24.50 -4.11
N THR A 105 12.32 -23.30 -4.36
CA THR A 105 13.55 -23.10 -5.15
C THR A 105 14.81 -23.54 -4.39
N ILE A 106 14.88 -23.25 -3.09
CA ILE A 106 15.97 -23.72 -2.21
C ILE A 106 15.94 -25.23 -2.10
N GLN A 107 14.76 -25.82 -1.88
CA GLN A 107 14.62 -27.27 -1.78
C GLN A 107 15.02 -27.95 -3.08
N GLN A 108 14.56 -27.46 -4.23
CA GLN A 108 14.91 -28.03 -5.53
C GLN A 108 16.43 -27.95 -5.82
N TYR A 109 17.10 -26.92 -5.33
CA TYR A 109 18.55 -26.78 -5.40
C TYR A 109 19.30 -27.77 -4.50
N VAL A 110 18.87 -27.90 -3.23
CA VAL A 110 19.51 -28.77 -2.21
C VAL A 110 19.28 -30.25 -2.52
N ASP A 111 18.06 -30.62 -2.90
CA ASP A 111 17.69 -32.01 -3.23
C ASP A 111 18.25 -32.45 -4.60
N GLY A 112 18.89 -31.55 -5.34
CA GLY A 112 19.53 -31.83 -6.63
C GLY A 112 18.56 -32.05 -7.80
N SER A 113 17.25 -31.95 -7.57
CA SER A 113 16.23 -32.11 -8.62
C SER A 113 16.34 -31.08 -9.74
N LEU A 114 16.77 -29.85 -9.42
CA LEU A 114 17.08 -28.78 -10.35
C LEU A 114 18.26 -27.96 -9.79
N HIS A 115 19.46 -28.53 -9.91
CA HIS A 115 20.70 -27.95 -9.38
C HIS A 115 21.24 -26.80 -10.25
N LYS A 116 20.42 -25.77 -10.43
CA LYS A 116 20.78 -24.53 -11.11
C LYS A 116 21.01 -23.44 -10.06
N LEU A 117 22.13 -22.72 -10.16
CA LEU A 117 22.47 -21.62 -9.25
C LEU A 117 21.39 -20.52 -9.27
N SER A 118 20.71 -20.32 -10.40
CA SER A 118 19.57 -19.40 -10.50
C SER A 118 18.45 -19.72 -9.51
N MET A 119 18.21 -21.01 -9.20
CA MET A 119 17.23 -21.45 -8.21
C MET A 119 17.62 -21.00 -6.80
N LEU A 120 18.88 -21.17 -6.42
CA LEU A 120 19.38 -20.69 -5.14
C LEU A 120 19.28 -19.16 -5.02
N ILE A 121 19.70 -18.44 -6.06
CA ILE A 121 19.65 -16.97 -6.09
C ILE A 121 18.20 -16.49 -5.95
N MET A 122 17.28 -17.05 -6.74
CA MET A 122 15.88 -16.67 -6.71
C MET A 122 15.23 -17.03 -5.36
N GLY A 123 15.65 -18.13 -4.75
CA GLY A 123 15.21 -18.51 -3.40
C GLY A 123 15.62 -17.48 -2.36
N ILE A 124 16.89 -17.06 -2.36
CA ILE A 124 17.40 -16.02 -1.46
C ILE A 124 16.67 -14.69 -1.69
N VAL A 125 16.50 -14.27 -2.95
CA VAL A 125 15.80 -13.02 -3.30
C VAL A 125 14.35 -13.07 -2.78
N ASN A 126 13.64 -14.17 -3.00
CA ASN A 126 12.28 -14.33 -2.48
C ASN A 126 12.23 -14.35 -0.95
N THR A 127 13.22 -14.92 -0.26
CA THR A 127 13.32 -14.83 1.21
C THR A 127 13.48 -13.38 1.69
N VAL A 128 14.34 -12.59 1.04
CA VAL A 128 14.53 -11.18 1.38
C VAL A 128 13.24 -10.40 1.16
N ILE A 129 12.54 -10.64 0.06
CA ILE A 129 11.26 -9.97 -0.23
C ILE A 129 10.17 -10.40 0.73
N ALA A 130 10.08 -11.68 1.10
CA ALA A 130 9.18 -12.14 2.14
C ALA A 130 9.41 -11.38 3.46
N PHE A 131 10.68 -11.22 3.86
CA PHE A 131 11.04 -10.45 5.05
C PHE A 131 10.64 -8.97 4.94
N LEU A 132 10.84 -8.34 3.77
CA LEU A 132 10.38 -6.98 3.52
C LEU A 132 8.85 -6.85 3.60
N CYS A 133 8.10 -7.78 3.01
CA CYS A 133 6.63 -7.82 3.11
C CYS A 133 6.17 -8.02 4.56
N LEU A 134 6.88 -8.83 5.36
CA LEU A 134 6.60 -9.00 6.79
C LEU A 134 6.79 -7.68 7.55
N ILE A 135 7.94 -7.01 7.37
CA ILE A 135 8.20 -5.71 8.01
C ILE A 135 7.15 -4.69 7.59
N HIS A 136 6.86 -4.61 6.28
CA HIS A 136 5.87 -3.67 5.75
C HIS A 136 4.49 -3.91 6.36
N SER A 137 4.07 -5.17 6.48
CA SER A 137 2.81 -5.54 7.12
C SER A 137 2.75 -5.11 8.60
N ILE A 138 3.84 -5.32 9.35
CA ILE A 138 3.92 -4.90 10.76
C ILE A 138 3.81 -3.38 10.89
N LEU A 139 4.50 -2.64 10.02
CA LEU A 139 4.48 -1.17 10.01
C LEU A 139 3.09 -0.63 9.67
N LEU A 140 2.42 -1.18 8.64
CA LEU A 140 1.04 -0.81 8.31
C LEU A 140 0.09 -1.10 9.47
N CYS A 141 0.22 -2.24 10.14
CA CYS A 141 -0.61 -2.56 11.31
C CYS A 141 -0.38 -1.57 12.48
N ALA A 142 0.87 -1.14 12.70
CA ALA A 142 1.20 -0.18 13.74
C ALA A 142 0.62 1.22 13.42
N GLU A 143 0.72 1.66 12.17
CA GLU A 143 0.15 2.92 11.69
C GLU A 143 -1.39 2.92 11.75
N PHE A 144 -2.03 1.84 11.30
CA PHE A 144 -3.49 1.68 11.37
C PHE A 144 -4.00 1.79 12.81
N HIS A 145 -3.32 1.14 13.76
CA HIS A 145 -3.69 1.21 15.17
C HIS A 145 -3.49 2.61 15.78
N LEU A 146 -2.46 3.34 15.35
CA LEU A 146 -2.27 4.74 15.74
C LEU A 146 -3.35 5.65 15.15
N CYS A 147 -3.71 5.45 13.88
CA CYS A 147 -4.74 6.24 13.20
C CYS A 147 -6.13 6.07 13.86
N ILE A 148 -6.49 4.84 14.26
CA ILE A 148 -7.72 4.58 15.03
C ILE A 148 -7.70 5.35 16.36
N LYS A 149 -6.59 5.30 17.10
CA LYS A 149 -6.47 6.00 18.39
C LYS A 149 -6.55 7.52 18.28
N VAL A 150 -6.03 8.10 17.20
CA VAL A 150 -6.12 9.56 16.96
C VAL A 150 -7.56 9.96 16.63
N LYS A 151 -8.29 9.20 15.80
CA LYS A 151 -9.70 9.46 15.48
C LYS A 151 -10.63 9.39 16.71
N GLU A 152 -10.28 8.61 17.73
CA GLU A 152 -11.05 8.54 18.98
C GLU A 152 -10.84 9.78 19.88
N HIS A 153 -9.71 10.48 19.72
CA HIS A 153 -9.37 11.69 20.50
C HIS A 153 -9.73 13.01 19.83
N ASP A 154 -9.92 13.03 18.50
CA ASP A 154 -10.54 14.15 17.78
C ASP A 154 -11.99 13.76 17.39
N PRO A 155 -12.98 13.84 18.30
CA PRO A 155 -14.37 13.82 17.88
C PRO A 155 -14.55 15.03 16.96
N LEU A 156 -14.97 14.77 15.71
CA LEU A 156 -15.41 15.80 14.78
C LEU A 156 -16.28 16.81 15.55
N PRO A 157 -16.00 18.12 15.49
CA PRO A 157 -16.99 19.08 15.93
C PRO A 157 -18.24 18.79 15.10
N VAL A 158 -19.29 18.34 15.77
CA VAL A 158 -20.61 18.21 15.18
C VAL A 158 -21.00 19.64 14.81
N ILE A 159 -20.67 20.05 13.59
CA ILE A 159 -21.32 21.18 12.97
C ILE A 159 -22.71 20.63 12.68
N GLU A 160 -23.62 20.83 13.63
CA GLU A 160 -25.05 20.73 13.38
C GLU A 160 -25.36 21.77 12.30
N VAL A 161 -25.22 21.36 11.04
CA VAL A 161 -25.83 22.10 9.94
C VAL A 161 -27.32 22.08 10.26
N PRO A 162 -28.00 23.24 10.43
CA PRO A 162 -29.43 23.26 10.67
C PRO A 162 -30.09 22.64 9.45
N ILE A 163 -30.48 21.38 9.55
CA ILE A 163 -31.32 20.74 8.54
C ILE A 163 -32.63 21.52 8.60
N PRO A 164 -33.02 22.26 7.54
CA PRO A 164 -34.32 22.89 7.52
C PRO A 164 -35.34 21.75 7.63
N LYS A 165 -36.15 21.76 8.70
CA LYS A 165 -37.32 20.89 8.77
C LYS A 165 -38.23 21.27 7.63
N ILE A 166 -38.19 20.50 6.54
CA ILE A 166 -39.21 20.57 5.50
C ILE A 166 -40.46 19.91 6.11
N THR A 167 -41.28 20.73 6.76
CA THR A 167 -42.68 20.35 7.02
C THR A 167 -43.42 20.35 5.69
N LEU A 168 -43.70 19.16 5.17
CA LEU A 168 -44.69 18.96 4.11
C LEU A 168 -46.06 19.33 4.69
N ASN A 169 -46.49 20.58 4.46
CA ASN A 169 -47.90 20.92 4.53
C ASN A 169 -48.42 20.95 3.08
N GLU A 170 -49.60 20.40 2.89
CA GLU A 170 -50.21 20.10 1.60
C GLU A 170 -50.05 21.23 0.57
N GLY A 171 -49.28 20.95 -0.49
CA GLY A 171 -49.56 21.49 -1.83
C GLY A 171 -49.22 22.95 -2.13
N ASN A 172 -48.13 23.53 -1.59
CA ASN A 172 -47.51 24.71 -2.23
C ASN A 172 -46.01 24.85 -1.88
N VAL A 173 -45.17 25.00 -2.89
CA VAL A 173 -43.73 25.30 -2.76
C VAL A 173 -43.56 26.81 -2.79
N SER A 174 -43.19 27.43 -1.66
CA SER A 174 -42.67 28.80 -1.63
C SER A 174 -41.16 28.74 -1.37
N LEU A 175 -40.37 29.21 -2.34
CA LEU A 175 -38.95 29.47 -2.16
C LEU A 175 -38.82 30.83 -1.46
N ASP A 176 -38.51 30.82 -0.16
CA ASP A 176 -37.98 32.01 0.51
C ASP A 176 -36.48 32.09 0.20
N GLU A 177 -36.14 32.93 -0.77
CA GLU A 177 -34.79 33.49 -0.90
C GLU A 177 -34.55 34.42 0.29
N ALA A 178 -33.71 34.00 1.24
CA ALA A 178 -33.25 34.89 2.31
C ALA A 178 -31.76 34.71 2.58
N ASN A 179 -31.00 35.60 1.91
CA ASN A 179 -29.77 36.24 2.36
C ASN A 179 -28.53 35.37 2.64
N CYS A 180 -27.74 35.18 1.58
CA CYS A 180 -26.28 35.22 1.69
C CYS A 180 -25.87 36.63 2.15
N VAL A 181 -25.54 36.80 3.43
CA VAL A 181 -24.80 37.98 3.89
C VAL A 181 -23.32 37.71 3.61
N ASP A 182 -22.82 38.40 2.58
CA ASP A 182 -21.42 38.49 2.21
C ASP A 182 -20.70 39.35 3.28
N ASP A 183 -19.88 38.73 4.12
CA ASP A 183 -19.15 39.39 5.22
C ASP A 183 -17.87 40.07 4.69
N SER A 184 -18.09 41.00 3.76
CA SER A 184 -17.04 41.68 3.00
C SER A 184 -17.23 43.20 3.05
N ASP A 185 -17.39 43.82 4.24
CA ASP A 185 -17.20 45.29 4.37
C ASP A 185 -17.19 45.86 5.83
N GLN A 186 -16.45 45.25 6.76
CA GLN A 186 -16.07 45.93 8.02
C GLN A 186 -14.56 45.84 8.31
N LEU A 187 -13.74 46.35 7.38
CA LEU A 187 -12.33 46.67 7.66
C LEU A 187 -11.79 47.76 6.74
N ALA A 188 -12.52 48.87 6.60
CA ALA A 188 -11.98 50.10 6.03
C ALA A 188 -12.81 51.32 6.45
N ARG A 189 -12.54 51.85 7.65
CA ARG A 189 -12.60 53.28 7.97
C ARG A 189 -12.03 53.51 9.37
N SER A 190 -10.71 53.68 9.38
CA SER A 190 -10.03 54.69 10.20
C SER A 190 -10.69 56.05 10.07
#